data_AF-A0A7V4L9Z1-F1
#
_entry.id   AF-A0A7V4L9Z1-F1
#
_cell.length_a   1.000
_cell.length_b   1.000
_cell.length_c   1.000
_cell.angle_alpha   90.00
_cell.angle_beta   90.00
_cell.angle_gamma   90.00
#
_symmetry.space_group_name_H-M   'P 1'
#
loop_
_entity.id
_entity.type
_entity.pdbx_description
1 polymer ?
#
loop_
_entity_poly.entity_id
_entity_poly.type
_entity_poly.pdbx_seq_one_letter_code
_entity_poly.pdbx_strand_id
1 'polypeptide(L)'
;MTFLGLLSRRTAIFLAVLLGVFLGLGLFTFIYAEGFSYFGTDPKACANCHIMNTEYDSWVKSSHHIVATCADCHLPQSLVPKFYAKALNGYHHSKGFTLQDFHEPIMIKPHNAHILQDACLRCHGGL
;
A
#
# COMPACT_ATOMS: atom_id res chain seq x y z
N MET A 1 -27.69 34.85 -6.25
CA MET A 1 -28.11 34.38 -7.59
C MET A 1 -27.06 34.90 -8.57
N THR A 2 -26.15 34.15 -9.20
CA THR A 2 -25.92 32.72 -9.36
C THR A 2 -24.46 32.56 -9.77
N PHE A 3 -23.60 31.98 -8.94
CA PHE A 3 -22.28 31.48 -9.37
C PHE A 3 -22.40 30.40 -10.48
N LEU A 4 -23.63 29.90 -10.72
CA LEU A 4 -24.04 29.08 -11.86
C LEU A 4 -24.15 29.83 -13.21
N GLY A 5 -23.92 31.14 -13.26
CA GLY A 5 -24.17 31.97 -14.45
C GLY A 5 -23.15 31.88 -15.59
N LEU A 6 -21.96 31.28 -15.38
CA LEU A 6 -20.90 31.22 -16.40
C LEU A 6 -20.65 29.82 -16.99
N LEU A 7 -21.21 28.77 -16.41
CA LEU A 7 -20.99 27.41 -16.88
C LEU A 7 -22.13 27.02 -17.82
N SER A 8 -21.85 26.94 -19.13
CA SER A 8 -22.86 26.49 -20.08
C SER A 8 -23.42 25.14 -19.64
N ARG A 9 -24.73 24.89 -19.84
CA ARG A 9 -25.38 23.61 -19.50
C ARG A 9 -24.59 22.41 -20.02
N ARG A 10 -23.95 22.55 -21.19
CA ARG A 10 -23.08 21.54 -21.79
C ARG A 10 -21.81 21.31 -20.98
N THR A 11 -21.14 22.37 -20.53
CA THR A 11 -19.95 22.29 -19.67
C THR A 11 -20.28 21.66 -18.33
N ALA A 12 -21.43 22.01 -17.72
CA ALA A 12 -21.88 21.41 -16.48
C ALA A 12 -22.12 19.89 -16.62
N ILE A 13 -22.80 19.47 -17.71
CA ILE A 13 -23.02 18.05 -18.01
C ILE A 13 -21.67 17.33 -18.23
N PHE A 14 -20.75 17.93 -18.98
CA PHE A 14 -19.44 17.35 -19.23
C PHE A 14 -18.64 17.13 -17.95
N LEU A 15 -18.58 18.13 -17.07
CA LEU A 15 -17.91 18.00 -15.77
C LEU A 15 -18.57 16.95 -14.88
N ALA A 16 -19.91 16.87 -14.87
CA ALA A 16 -20.63 15.85 -14.11
C ALA A 16 -20.33 14.43 -14.62
N VAL A 17 -20.27 14.24 -15.95
CA VAL A 17 -19.90 12.95 -16.55
C VAL A 17 -18.46 12.59 -16.22
N LEU A 18 -17.52 13.53 -16.37
CA LEU A 18 -16.11 13.29 -16.01
C LEU A 18 -15.96 12.91 -14.53
N LEU A 19 -16.62 13.64 -13.64
CA LEU A 19 -16.61 13.34 -12.21
C LEU A 19 -17.23 11.96 -11.93
N GLY A 20 -18.36 11.65 -12.55
CA GLY A 20 -19.03 10.36 -12.41
C GLY A 20 -18.16 9.19 -12.88
N VAL A 21 -17.49 9.33 -14.02
CA VAL A 21 -16.54 8.32 -14.52
C VAL A 21 -15.35 8.19 -13.58
N PHE A 22 -14.76 9.29 -13.15
CA PHE A 22 -13.59 9.27 -12.25
C PHE A 22 -13.92 8.64 -10.89
N LEU A 23 -15.04 9.02 -10.28
CA LEU A 23 -15.50 8.45 -9.01
C LEU A 23 -15.91 6.99 -9.17
N GLY A 24 -16.62 6.64 -10.26
CA GLY A 24 -17.06 5.28 -10.53
C GLY A 24 -15.88 4.32 -10.71
N LEU A 25 -14.92 4.69 -11.57
CA LEU A 25 -13.70 3.91 -11.78
C LEU A 25 -12.84 3.88 -10.52
N GLY A 26 -12.63 5.02 -9.87
CA GLY A 26 -11.83 5.10 -8.64
C GLY A 26 -12.40 4.22 -7.53
N LEU A 27 -13.71 4.26 -7.28
CA LEU A 27 -14.36 3.43 -6.27
C LEU A 27 -14.34 1.95 -6.66
N PHE A 28 -14.62 1.62 -7.92
CA PHE A 28 -14.57 0.25 -8.40
C PHE A 28 -13.16 -0.33 -8.22
N THR A 29 -12.12 0.39 -8.66
CA THR A 29 -10.72 -0.04 -8.49
C THR A 29 -10.36 -0.17 -7.02
N PHE A 30 -10.75 0.80 -6.17
CA PHE A 30 -10.45 0.75 -4.74
C PHE A 30 -11.09 -0.46 -4.06
N ILE A 31 -12.34 -0.80 -4.38
CA ILE A 31 -13.02 -1.97 -3.83
C ILE A 31 -12.41 -3.26 -4.38
N TYR A 32 -12.26 -3.35 -5.70
CA TYR A 32 -11.73 -4.54 -6.37
C TYR A 32 -10.30 -4.87 -5.92
N ALA A 33 -9.48 -3.85 -5.65
CA ALA A 33 -8.11 -4.01 -5.17
C ALA A 33 -8.01 -4.16 -3.64
N GLU A 34 -9.13 -4.37 -2.93
CA GLU A 34 -9.15 -4.54 -1.46
C GLU A 34 -8.55 -3.33 -0.71
N GLY A 35 -8.85 -2.11 -1.15
CA GLY A 35 -8.20 -0.88 -0.70
C GLY A 35 -8.16 -0.68 0.82
N PHE A 36 -9.20 -1.09 1.54
CA PHE A 36 -9.23 -1.00 3.01
C PHE A 36 -8.27 -1.96 3.71
N SER A 37 -7.92 -3.10 3.10
CA SER A 37 -6.96 -4.05 3.67
C SER A 37 -5.57 -3.42 3.87
N TYR A 38 -5.21 -2.44 3.03
CA TYR A 38 -3.97 -1.66 3.16
C TYR A 38 -4.00 -0.61 4.28
N PHE A 39 -4.99 -0.58 5.17
CA PHE A 39 -4.90 0.21 6.40
C PHE A 39 -4.56 -0.65 7.62
N GLY A 40 -4.72 -1.97 7.50
CA GLY A 40 -4.46 -2.93 8.58
C GLY A 40 -3.05 -3.52 8.56
N THR A 41 -2.91 -4.61 9.29
CA THR A 41 -1.67 -5.40 9.44
C THR A 41 -1.88 -6.88 9.10
N ASP A 42 -3.05 -7.26 8.53
CA ASP A 42 -3.30 -8.63 8.09
C ASP A 42 -2.26 -9.02 7.00
N PRO A 43 -1.44 -10.05 7.22
CA PRO A 43 -0.45 -10.53 6.25
C PRO A 43 -1.04 -10.84 4.87
N LYS A 44 -2.31 -11.27 4.79
CA LYS A 44 -2.96 -11.58 3.52
C LYS A 44 -3.05 -10.39 2.58
N ALA A 45 -3.11 -9.17 3.14
CA ALA A 45 -3.13 -7.95 2.33
C ALA A 45 -1.85 -7.77 1.50
N CYS A 46 -0.71 -8.32 1.94
CA CYS A 46 0.54 -8.29 1.19
C CYS A 46 0.46 -9.16 -0.07
N ALA A 47 -0.33 -10.24 -0.05
CA ALA A 47 -0.53 -11.15 -1.17
C ALA A 47 -1.70 -10.75 -2.10
N ASN A 48 -2.30 -9.57 -1.91
CA ASN A 48 -3.29 -9.02 -2.86
C ASN A 48 -2.66 -8.75 -4.24
N CYS A 49 -1.34 -8.61 -4.31
CA CYS A 49 -0.58 -8.54 -5.55
C CYS A 49 0.25 -9.80 -5.74
N HIS A 50 0.10 -10.46 -6.89
CA HIS A 50 0.79 -11.71 -7.20
C HIS A 50 2.32 -11.63 -7.12
N ILE A 51 2.89 -10.43 -7.34
CA ILE A 51 4.33 -10.16 -7.28
C ILE A 51 4.90 -10.37 -5.87
N MET A 52 4.05 -10.40 -4.83
CA MET A 52 4.42 -10.63 -3.42
C MET A 52 4.18 -12.08 -2.95
N ASN A 53 3.74 -12.98 -3.84
CA ASN A 53 3.40 -14.35 -3.45
C ASN A 53 4.61 -15.13 -2.93
N THR A 54 5.79 -14.93 -3.52
CA THR A 54 7.00 -15.64 -3.11
C THR A 54 7.44 -15.26 -1.70
N GLU A 55 7.32 -13.98 -1.36
CA GLU A 55 7.63 -13.36 -0.08
C GLU A 55 6.61 -13.81 0.98
N TYR A 56 5.33 -13.80 0.64
CA TYR A 56 4.27 -14.31 1.49
C TYR A 56 4.46 -15.81 1.79
N ASP A 57 4.74 -16.62 0.77
CA ASP A 57 4.98 -18.06 0.94
C ASP A 57 6.23 -18.34 1.79
N SER A 58 7.28 -17.54 1.63
CA SER A 58 8.49 -17.63 2.46
C SER A 58 8.16 -17.33 3.93
N TRP A 59 7.38 -16.27 4.19
CA TRP A 59 6.91 -15.94 5.53
C TRP A 59 6.09 -17.07 6.14
N VAL A 60 5.10 -17.60 5.43
CA VAL A 60 4.26 -18.74 5.88
C VAL A 60 5.11 -19.95 6.26
N LYS A 61 6.20 -20.22 5.53
CA LYS A 61 7.11 -21.36 5.78
C LYS A 61 8.16 -21.06 6.86
N SER A 62 8.30 -19.82 7.31
CA SER A 62 9.28 -19.40 8.32
C SER A 62 8.75 -19.57 9.75
N SER A 63 9.60 -19.58 10.78
CA SER A 63 9.12 -19.60 12.17
C SER A 63 8.41 -18.30 12.60
N HIS A 64 8.61 -17.19 11.87
CA HIS A 64 8.09 -15.89 12.26
C HIS A 64 6.59 -15.75 12.04
N HIS A 65 5.96 -16.50 11.14
CA HIS A 65 4.49 -16.41 10.93
C HIS A 65 3.67 -16.76 12.17
N ILE A 66 4.26 -17.50 13.11
CA ILE A 66 3.61 -17.92 14.36
C ILE A 66 3.44 -16.73 15.33
N VAL A 67 4.34 -15.75 15.26
CA VAL A 67 4.46 -14.68 16.28
C VAL A 67 4.43 -13.26 15.70
N ALA A 68 4.60 -13.09 14.40
CA ALA A 68 4.75 -11.80 13.75
C ALA A 68 4.08 -11.77 12.37
N THR A 69 3.41 -10.65 12.09
CA THR A 69 2.89 -10.30 10.76
C THR A 69 3.97 -9.67 9.88
N CYS A 70 3.71 -9.52 8.59
CA CYS A 70 4.59 -8.78 7.69
C CYS A 70 4.86 -7.36 8.20
N ALA A 71 3.84 -6.69 8.75
CA ALA A 71 3.93 -5.33 9.28
C ALA A 71 4.80 -5.24 10.54
N ASP A 72 4.94 -6.31 11.32
CA ASP A 72 5.75 -6.31 12.53
C ASP A 72 7.25 -6.23 12.26
N CYS A 73 7.66 -6.67 11.07
CA CYS A 73 9.02 -6.62 10.55
C CYS A 73 9.23 -5.44 9.60
N HIS A 74 8.27 -5.16 8.71
CA HIS A 74 8.45 -4.18 7.63
C HIS A 74 7.92 -2.77 7.91
N LEU A 75 7.30 -2.53 9.07
CA LEU A 75 6.82 -1.21 9.46
C LEU A 75 7.25 -0.85 10.89
N PRO A 76 7.46 0.45 11.18
CA PRO A 76 7.69 0.91 12.54
C PRO A 76 6.43 0.76 13.39
N GLN A 77 6.58 0.64 14.71
CA GLN A 77 5.48 0.31 15.62
C GLN A 77 4.63 1.52 16.03
N SER A 78 5.25 2.69 16.14
CA SER A 78 4.57 3.96 16.47
C SER A 78 3.61 4.39 15.35
N LEU A 79 2.42 4.86 15.74
CA LEU A 79 1.30 5.16 14.84
C LEU A 79 1.68 6.05 13.64
N VAL A 80 2.23 7.24 13.90
CA VAL A 80 2.52 8.21 12.83
C VAL A 80 3.63 7.70 11.89
N PRO A 81 4.80 7.25 12.38
CA PRO A 81 5.81 6.63 11.52
C PRO A 81 5.29 5.42 10.73
N LYS A 82 4.39 4.62 11.32
CA LYS A 82 3.79 3.45 10.64
C LYS A 82 3.03 3.88 9.40
N PHE A 83 2.11 4.84 9.54
CA PHE A 83 1.33 5.33 8.41
C PHE A 83 2.17 6.10 7.38
N TYR A 84 3.19 6.83 7.82
CA TYR A 84 4.14 7.46 6.91
C TYR A 84 4.90 6.43 6.06
N ALA A 85 5.51 5.43 6.70
CA ALA A 85 6.21 4.35 5.99
C ALA A 85 5.26 3.58 5.08
N LYS A 86 4.03 3.33 5.51
CA LYS A 86 3.01 2.62 4.73
C LYS A 86 2.60 3.42 3.48
N ALA A 87 2.43 4.73 3.59
CA ALA A 87 2.15 5.60 2.45
C ALA A 87 3.34 5.67 1.47
N LEU A 88 4.56 5.81 1.99
CA LEU A 88 5.78 5.85 1.18
C LEU A 88 6.00 4.53 0.43
N ASN A 89 5.86 3.40 1.13
CA ASN A 89 5.98 2.07 0.53
C ASN A 89 4.85 1.80 -0.47
N GLY A 90 3.61 2.18 -0.15
CA GLY A 90 2.48 2.11 -1.07
C GLY A 90 2.75 2.87 -2.37
N TYR A 91 3.24 4.11 -2.30
CA TYR A 91 3.64 4.89 -3.47
C TYR A 91 4.73 4.19 -4.30
N HIS A 92 5.80 3.71 -3.65
CA HIS A 92 6.88 3.02 -4.34
C HIS A 92 6.44 1.71 -4.99
N HIS A 93 5.59 0.93 -4.32
CA HIS A 93 5.03 -0.31 -4.87
C HIS A 93 4.10 -0.02 -6.04
N SER A 94 3.15 0.92 -5.90
CA SER A 94 2.25 1.30 -6.99
C SER A 94 3.01 1.79 -8.21
N LYS A 95 3.99 2.68 -8.03
CA LYS A 95 4.81 3.20 -9.13
C LYS A 95 5.66 2.09 -9.75
N GLY A 96 6.41 1.35 -8.92
CA GLY A 96 7.33 0.30 -9.36
C GLY A 96 6.64 -0.81 -10.12
N PHE A 97 5.52 -1.32 -9.60
CA PHE A 97 4.78 -2.41 -10.23
C PHE A 97 3.90 -1.96 -11.40
N THR A 98 3.53 -0.68 -11.48
CA THR A 98 2.84 -0.15 -12.68
C THR A 98 3.80 0.07 -13.84
N LEU A 99 4.96 0.68 -13.55
CA LEU A 99 5.95 1.03 -14.57
C LEU A 99 6.97 -0.10 -14.82
N GLN A 100 6.92 -1.16 -14.02
CA GLN A 100 7.86 -2.27 -14.03
C GLN A 100 9.32 -1.81 -13.92
N ASP A 101 9.57 -0.76 -13.11
CA ASP A 101 10.86 -0.10 -12.98
C ASP A 101 11.48 -0.27 -11.60
N PHE A 102 11.56 -1.53 -11.19
CA PHE A 102 12.19 -1.99 -9.97
C PHE A 102 13.29 -3.02 -10.29
N HIS A 103 14.11 -3.34 -9.30
CA HIS A 103 15.14 -4.37 -9.45
C HIS A 103 14.52 -5.75 -9.30
N GLU A 104 14.93 -6.70 -10.14
CA GLU A 104 14.55 -8.12 -10.05
C GLU A 104 15.78 -8.96 -9.70
N PRO A 105 15.75 -9.81 -8.64
CA PRO A 105 14.63 -10.03 -7.71
C PRO A 105 14.29 -8.79 -6.88
N ILE A 106 13.06 -8.68 -6.37
CA ILE A 106 12.64 -7.52 -5.56
C ILE A 106 13.58 -7.32 -4.37
N MET A 107 14.17 -6.13 -4.28
CA MET A 107 15.11 -5.78 -3.20
C MET A 107 14.57 -4.68 -2.30
N ILE A 108 14.78 -4.89 -1.00
CA ILE A 108 14.43 -3.91 0.04
C ILE A 108 15.28 -2.64 -0.12
N LYS A 109 14.63 -1.48 -0.04
CA LYS A 109 15.33 -0.18 -0.05
C LYS A 109 16.08 0.05 1.28
N PRO A 110 17.17 0.84 1.30
CA PRO A 110 17.95 1.10 2.52
C PRO A 110 17.10 1.57 3.71
N HIS A 111 16.18 2.50 3.49
CA HIS A 111 15.27 2.97 4.54
C HIS A 111 14.44 1.84 5.19
N ASN A 112 13.88 0.94 4.37
CA ASN A 112 13.09 -0.19 4.85
C ASN A 112 13.99 -1.27 5.49
N ALA A 113 15.23 -1.41 5.05
CA ALA A 113 16.20 -2.32 5.66
C ALA A 113 16.55 -1.89 7.10
N HIS A 114 16.66 -0.59 7.36
CA HIS A 114 16.84 -0.09 8.73
C HIS A 114 15.62 -0.37 9.62
N ILE A 115 14.40 -0.13 9.12
CA ILE A 115 13.16 -0.47 9.84
C ILE A 115 13.12 -1.97 10.18
N LEU A 116 13.49 -2.82 9.21
CA LEU A 116 13.56 -4.27 9.40
C LEU A 116 14.57 -4.65 10.49
N GLN A 117 15.77 -4.07 10.44
CA GLN A 117 16.81 -4.33 11.43
C GLN A 117 16.37 -3.89 12.85
N ASP A 118 15.73 -2.72 12.97
CA ASP A 118 15.19 -2.25 14.24
C ASP A 118 14.10 -3.19 14.78
N ALA A 119 13.26 -3.74 13.89
CA ALA A 119 12.27 -4.74 14.27
C ALA A 119 12.91 -6.05 14.76
N CYS A 120 14.00 -6.50 14.14
CA CYS A 120 14.77 -7.65 14.62
C CYS A 120 15.29 -7.38 16.05
N LEU A 121 15.95 -6.25 16.27
CA LEU A 121 16.53 -5.88 17.56
C LEU A 121 15.47 -5.65 18.64
N ARG A 122 14.28 -5.18 18.28
CA ARG A 122 13.17 -5.01 19.22
C ARG A 122 12.74 -6.33 19.86
N CYS A 123 12.75 -7.43 19.11
CA CYS A 123 12.34 -8.75 19.61
C CYS A 123 13.55 -9.58 20.10
N HIS A 124 14.72 -9.43 19.48
CA HIS A 124 15.88 -10.29 19.73
C HIS A 124 17.09 -9.58 20.37
N GLY A 125 17.04 -8.26 20.59
CA GLY A 125 18.21 -7.49 21.05
C GLY A 125 18.65 -7.78 22.49
N GLY A 126 17.88 -8.56 23.25
CA GLY A 126 18.22 -9.02 24.60
C GLY A 126 18.43 -10.53 24.72
N LEU A 127 18.51 -11.24 23.58
CA LEU A 127 18.90 -12.66 23.53
C LEU A 127 20.41 -12.80 23.41
#